data_AF-A0AAW1Q9C1-F1
#
_entry.id   AF-A0AAW1Q9C1-F1
#
_cell.length_a   1.000
_cell.length_b   1.000
_cell.length_c   1.000
_cell.angle_alpha   90.00
_cell.angle_beta   90.00
_cell.angle_gamma   90.00
#
_symmetry.space_group_name_H-M   'P 1'
#
loop_
_entity.id
_entity.type
_entity.pdbx_description
1 polymer ?
#
loop_
_entity_poly.entity_id
_entity_poly.type
_entity_poly.pdbx_seq_one_letter_code
_entity_poly.pdbx_strand_id
1 'polypeptide(L)'
;MLSQLRNLRKAGGLAKAALSSNQFASAGIASTAVALDKVVAVLYKAGEASKEKRLLGCVENELGLRSWLEEQGHTYIVTDDKEGPDCELEKHLPDADVVITTPFHPGYLTPDRMAKAKNLKLALTAGIGSDHVDLPAAAKNGVTVAEITGSNVVSVAEHVVMMILALVRNYMTAHYQVINGKWQVADIAKE
;
A
#
# COMPACT_ATOMS: atom_id res chain seq x y z
N MET A 1 -12.77 6.27 24.21
CA MET A 1 -11.55 6.71 23.49
C MET A 1 -10.55 7.49 24.34
N LEU A 2 -10.97 8.27 25.36
CA LEU A 2 -10.07 8.99 26.28
C LEU A 2 -9.59 8.20 27.52
N SER A 3 -10.09 6.97 27.75
CA SER A 3 -9.65 6.13 28.88
C SER A 3 -8.38 5.31 28.59
N GLN A 4 -8.13 4.96 27.33
CA GLN A 4 -6.93 4.21 26.90
C GLN A 4 -5.65 5.07 26.93
N LEU A 5 -5.77 6.39 26.74
CA LEU A 5 -4.65 7.34 26.79
C LEU A 5 -4.20 7.70 28.23
N ARG A 6 -5.03 7.39 29.24
CA ARG A 6 -4.74 7.73 30.64
C ARG A 6 -3.84 6.69 31.32
N ASN A 7 -3.80 5.46 30.81
CA ASN A 7 -2.97 4.38 31.35
C ASN A 7 -1.50 4.42 30.89
N LEU A 8 -1.18 5.13 29.80
CA LEU A 8 0.19 5.26 29.31
C LEU A 8 1.02 6.31 30.08
N ARG A 9 0.38 7.22 30.81
CA ARG A 9 1.08 8.27 31.60
C ARG A 9 1.54 7.82 33.00
N LYS A 10 1.08 6.67 33.51
CA LYS A 10 1.51 6.13 34.83
C LYS A 10 2.68 5.15 34.75
N ALA A 11 3.08 4.73 33.54
CA ALA A 11 4.25 3.88 33.32
C ALA A 11 5.52 4.68 32.96
N GLY A 12 5.53 5.99 33.24
CA GLY A 12 6.73 6.83 33.18
C GLY A 12 7.63 6.55 34.37
N GLY A 13 8.44 5.49 34.29
CA GLY A 13 9.41 5.20 35.32
C GLY A 13 10.03 3.81 35.22
N LEU A 14 10.68 3.49 34.10
CA LEU A 14 11.71 2.45 34.03
C LEU A 14 12.61 2.68 32.79
N ALA A 15 13.88 2.97 33.08
CA ALA A 15 15.07 2.80 32.25
C ALA A 15 15.09 3.40 30.82
N LYS A 16 15.83 4.52 30.68
CA LYS A 16 16.62 4.83 29.48
C LYS A 16 17.58 3.66 29.20
N ALA A 17 17.24 2.80 28.25
CA ALA A 17 18.19 1.89 27.62
C ALA A 17 18.39 2.39 26.18
N ALA A 18 19.55 2.96 25.91
CA ALA A 18 20.01 3.25 24.57
C ALA A 18 20.07 1.93 23.79
N LEU A 19 19.19 1.76 22.81
CA LEU A 19 19.31 0.70 21.82
C LEU A 19 20.47 1.06 20.89
N SER A 20 21.68 0.66 21.28
CA SER A 20 22.84 0.66 20.40
C SER A 20 22.62 -0.36 19.27
N SER A 21 23.04 0.02 18.08
CA SER A 21 22.89 -0.61 16.76
C SER A 21 23.49 -2.02 16.58
N ASN A 22 23.55 -2.90 17.59
CA ASN A 22 24.39 -4.11 17.52
C ASN A 22 23.79 -5.44 17.98
N GLN A 23 22.46 -5.60 18.07
CA GLN A 23 21.87 -6.89 18.50
C GLN A 23 21.62 -7.93 17.38
N PHE A 24 21.83 -7.61 16.11
CA PHE A 24 21.68 -8.57 15.00
C PHE A 24 22.98 -9.27 14.57
N ALA A 25 24.12 -8.96 15.19
CA ALA A 25 25.44 -9.45 14.76
C ALA A 25 25.83 -10.85 15.28
N SER A 26 24.95 -11.58 15.99
CA SER A 26 25.33 -12.84 16.67
C SER A 26 25.02 -14.14 15.91
N ALA A 27 24.44 -14.09 14.72
CA ALA A 27 24.35 -15.23 13.81
C ALA A 27 25.21 -14.92 12.58
N GLY A 28 26.35 -15.59 12.45
CA GLY A 28 27.36 -15.40 11.39
C GLY A 28 26.91 -15.77 9.98
N ILE A 29 25.78 -15.22 9.53
CA ILE A 29 25.46 -15.08 8.12
C ILE A 29 25.93 -13.68 7.76
N ALA A 30 27.06 -13.58 7.07
CA ALA A 30 27.36 -12.35 6.35
C ALA A 30 26.19 -12.13 5.38
N SER A 31 25.31 -11.17 5.70
CA SER A 31 24.38 -10.64 4.73
C SER A 31 25.25 -9.95 3.68
N THR A 32 25.64 -10.68 2.62
CA THR A 32 25.90 -10.05 1.35
C THR A 32 24.60 -9.35 0.98
N ALA A 33 24.51 -8.07 1.35
CA ALA A 33 23.42 -7.21 0.91
C ALA A 33 23.34 -7.39 -0.60
N VAL A 34 22.25 -7.98 -1.07
CA VAL A 34 21.97 -8.00 -2.50
C VAL A 34 21.87 -6.53 -2.87
N ALA A 35 22.79 -6.04 -3.71
CA ALA A 35 22.67 -4.72 -4.27
C ALA A 35 21.32 -4.68 -5.02
N LEU A 36 20.37 -3.94 -4.46
CA LEU A 36 19.19 -3.50 -5.18
C LEU A 36 19.60 -2.17 -5.80
N ASP A 37 19.46 -2.01 -7.10
CA ASP A 37 19.88 -0.79 -7.77
C ASP A 37 18.65 0.07 -8.11
N LYS A 38 17.52 -0.57 -8.41
CA LYS A 38 16.31 0.12 -8.89
C LYS A 38 15.01 -0.39 -8.27
N VAL A 39 14.28 0.52 -7.64
CA VAL A 39 12.94 0.33 -7.11
C VAL A 39 11.95 1.11 -7.98
N VAL A 40 10.91 0.45 -8.46
CA VAL A 40 9.82 1.07 -9.22
C VAL A 40 8.53 0.95 -8.42
N ALA A 41 7.87 2.07 -8.10
CA ALA A 41 6.55 2.07 -7.46
C ALA A 41 5.47 2.53 -8.43
N VAL A 42 4.39 1.74 -8.51
CA VAL A 42 3.16 2.10 -9.21
C VAL A 42 2.10 2.48 -8.19
N LEU A 43 1.73 3.76 -8.16
CA LEU A 43 0.80 4.36 -7.20
C LEU A 43 -0.26 5.19 -7.95
N TYR A 44 -1.37 5.55 -7.29
CA TYR A 44 -2.33 6.47 -7.90
C TYR A 44 -1.87 7.92 -7.77
N LYS A 45 -2.35 8.80 -8.65
CA LYS A 45 -2.14 10.25 -8.56
C LYS A 45 -3.20 10.89 -7.67
N ALA A 46 -2.78 11.64 -6.64
CA ALA A 46 -3.71 12.30 -5.71
C ALA A 46 -4.08 13.73 -6.11
N GLY A 47 -3.29 14.38 -6.97
CA GLY A 47 -3.50 15.78 -7.34
C GLY A 47 -3.50 16.70 -6.13
N GLU A 48 -4.47 17.60 -6.02
CA GLU A 48 -4.58 18.55 -4.90
C GLU A 48 -4.71 17.87 -3.52
N ALA A 49 -5.23 16.63 -3.47
CA ALA A 49 -5.36 15.89 -2.22
C ALA A 49 -4.01 15.49 -1.61
N SER A 50 -2.93 15.48 -2.40
CA SER A 50 -1.56 15.19 -1.93
C SER A 50 -1.07 16.16 -0.85
N LYS A 51 -1.69 17.35 -0.72
CA LYS A 51 -1.40 18.31 0.36
C LYS A 51 -1.61 17.71 1.76
N GLU A 52 -2.47 16.69 1.91
CA GLU A 52 -2.52 15.88 3.12
C GLU A 52 -1.32 14.94 3.16
N LYS A 53 -0.32 15.31 3.95
CA LYS A 53 0.96 14.58 4.06
C LYS A 53 0.82 13.13 4.55
N ARG A 54 -0.30 12.78 5.19
CA ARG A 54 -0.58 11.40 5.61
C ARG A 54 -1.07 10.51 4.45
N LEU A 55 -1.39 11.07 3.29
CA LEU A 55 -1.78 10.33 2.10
C LEU A 55 -0.55 9.73 1.40
N LEU A 56 0.10 8.77 2.05
CA LEU A 56 1.38 8.22 1.60
C LEU A 56 1.28 7.41 0.30
N GLY A 57 0.12 6.81 0.02
CA GLY A 57 -0.10 5.85 -1.08
C GLY A 57 -0.20 6.45 -2.48
N CYS A 58 0.21 7.70 -2.69
CA CYS A 58 0.12 8.38 -3.98
C CYS A 58 1.49 8.74 -4.55
N VAL A 59 1.53 9.02 -5.86
CA VAL A 59 2.75 9.41 -6.58
C VAL A 59 3.44 10.61 -5.95
N GLU A 60 2.70 11.57 -5.42
CA GLU A 60 3.27 12.80 -4.86
C GLU A 60 3.95 12.61 -3.49
N ASN A 61 3.51 11.61 -2.71
CA ASN A 61 4.04 11.35 -1.36
C ASN A 61 4.88 10.07 -1.28
N GLU A 62 4.87 9.25 -2.34
CA GLU A 62 5.87 8.21 -2.63
C GLU A 62 6.09 7.18 -1.51
N LEU A 63 5.03 6.87 -0.75
CA LEU A 63 5.07 6.05 0.47
C LEU A 63 6.00 6.60 1.57
N GLY A 64 6.53 7.82 1.42
CA GLY A 64 7.57 8.39 2.27
C GLY A 64 8.93 7.71 2.13
N LEU A 65 9.18 6.99 1.02
CA LEU A 65 10.36 6.13 0.88
C LEU A 65 11.55 6.80 0.19
N ARG A 66 11.36 7.90 -0.55
CA ARG A 66 12.40 8.47 -1.44
C ARG A 66 13.72 8.75 -0.72
N SER A 67 13.70 9.57 0.33
CA SER A 67 14.94 9.92 1.05
C SER A 67 15.65 8.70 1.61
N TRP A 68 14.90 7.75 2.19
CA TRP A 68 15.46 6.52 2.75
C TRP A 68 16.09 5.60 1.71
N LEU A 69 15.50 5.51 0.51
CA LEU A 69 16.05 4.72 -0.61
C LEU A 69 17.29 5.39 -1.21
N GLU A 70 17.23 6.70 -1.46
CA GLU A 70 18.33 7.46 -2.07
C GLU A 70 19.55 7.54 -1.14
N GLU A 71 19.36 7.68 0.17
CA GLU A 71 20.44 7.65 1.18
C GLU A 71 21.20 6.31 1.19
N GLN A 72 20.57 5.22 0.75
CA GLN A 72 21.19 3.91 0.60
C GLN A 72 21.77 3.67 -0.80
N GLY A 73 21.67 4.65 -1.70
CA GLY A 73 22.19 4.58 -3.07
C GLY A 73 21.25 3.90 -4.07
N HIS A 74 19.99 3.67 -3.71
CA HIS A 74 19.00 3.08 -4.61
C HIS A 74 18.35 4.13 -5.50
N THR A 75 18.06 3.79 -6.75
CA THR A 75 17.21 4.60 -7.62
C THR A 75 15.75 4.31 -7.32
N TYR A 76 14.93 5.35 -7.09
CA TYR A 76 13.50 5.21 -6.85
C TYR A 76 12.67 5.94 -7.91
N ILE A 77 11.98 5.15 -8.74
CA ILE A 77 11.05 5.63 -9.76
C ILE A 77 9.63 5.43 -9.26
N VAL A 78 8.79 6.46 -9.39
CA VAL A 78 7.38 6.40 -8.99
C VAL A 78 6.53 6.87 -10.17
N THR A 79 5.48 6.12 -10.49
CA THR A 79 4.60 6.44 -11.63
C THR A 79 3.15 6.02 -11.35
N ASP A 80 2.19 6.75 -11.93
CA ASP A 80 0.80 6.31 -12.11
C ASP A 80 0.55 5.71 -13.49
N ASP A 81 1.47 5.91 -14.43
CA ASP A 81 1.38 5.43 -15.81
C ASP A 81 1.80 3.96 -15.91
N LYS A 82 0.80 3.09 -15.97
CA LYS A 82 0.94 1.62 -15.89
C LYS A 82 0.30 0.85 -17.04
N GLU A 83 -0.35 1.54 -17.99
CA GLU A 83 -1.16 0.92 -19.05
C GLU A 83 -0.74 1.37 -20.44
N GLY A 84 -0.76 0.44 -21.39
CA GLY A 84 -0.28 0.67 -22.75
C GLY A 84 1.18 0.26 -22.96
N PRO A 85 1.59 0.08 -24.23
CA PRO A 85 2.92 -0.44 -24.56
C PRO A 85 4.07 0.50 -24.22
N ASP A 86 3.80 1.81 -24.20
CA ASP A 86 4.80 2.87 -23.99
C ASP A 86 4.70 3.53 -22.60
N CYS A 87 4.00 2.90 -21.66
CA CYS A 87 3.84 3.45 -20.32
C CYS A 87 5.17 3.45 -19.54
N GLU A 88 5.29 4.35 -18.56
CA GLU A 88 6.48 4.45 -17.70
C GLU A 88 6.81 3.13 -16.99
N LEU A 89 5.80 2.35 -16.59
CA LEU A 89 6.03 1.01 -16.04
C LEU A 89 6.75 0.09 -17.04
N GLU A 90 6.36 0.03 -18.31
CA GLU A 90 7.02 -0.83 -19.32
C GLU A 90 8.47 -0.37 -19.59
N LYS A 91 8.76 0.93 -19.47
CA LYS A 91 10.11 1.48 -19.66
C LYS A 91 11.07 1.08 -18.55
N HIS A 92 10.58 0.94 -17.32
CA HIS A 92 11.41 0.75 -16.14
C HIS A 92 11.33 -0.65 -15.52
N LEU A 93 10.34 -1.45 -15.88
CA LEU A 93 10.21 -2.82 -15.42
C LEU A 93 11.36 -3.75 -15.88
N PRO A 94 11.92 -3.65 -17.11
CA PRO A 94 12.93 -4.60 -17.59
C PRO A 94 14.17 -4.72 -16.70
N ASP A 95 14.58 -3.62 -16.07
CA ASP A 95 15.76 -3.49 -15.24
C ASP A 95 15.45 -3.23 -13.74
N ALA A 96 14.18 -3.28 -13.32
CA ALA A 96 13.79 -3.12 -11.92
C ALA A 96 14.19 -4.33 -11.07
N ASP A 97 14.77 -4.10 -9.89
CA ASP A 97 15.00 -5.13 -8.88
C ASP A 97 13.79 -5.37 -7.99
N VAL A 98 13.08 -4.28 -7.68
CA VAL A 98 11.87 -4.26 -6.86
C VAL A 98 10.77 -3.52 -7.58
N VAL A 99 9.57 -4.12 -7.61
CA VAL A 99 8.36 -3.43 -8.03
C VAL A 99 7.40 -3.34 -6.86
N ILE A 100 7.02 -2.13 -6.48
CA ILE A 100 5.99 -1.84 -5.50
C ILE A 100 4.70 -1.51 -6.24
N THR A 101 3.60 -2.15 -5.88
CA THR A 101 2.27 -1.89 -6.45
C THR A 101 1.25 -1.72 -5.34
N THR A 102 0.05 -1.22 -5.66
CA THR A 102 -1.05 -1.15 -4.70
C THR A 102 -2.35 -1.64 -5.33
N PRO A 103 -3.23 -2.36 -4.60
CA PRO A 103 -4.51 -2.82 -5.15
C PRO A 103 -5.45 -1.69 -5.58
N PHE A 104 -5.26 -0.46 -5.05
CA PHE A 104 -6.07 0.69 -5.41
C PHE A 104 -5.78 1.23 -6.84
N HIS A 105 -4.59 0.93 -7.36
CA HIS A 105 -4.16 1.27 -8.74
C HIS A 105 -3.17 0.22 -9.23
N PRO A 106 -3.65 -1.00 -9.53
CA PRO A 106 -2.78 -2.17 -9.66
C PRO A 106 -1.97 -2.13 -10.95
N GLY A 107 -0.63 -2.09 -10.80
CA GLY A 107 0.32 -2.37 -11.87
C GLY A 107 0.38 -3.87 -12.11
N TYR A 108 -0.45 -4.38 -13.02
CA TYR A 108 -0.53 -5.82 -13.28
C TYR A 108 0.83 -6.39 -13.72
N LEU A 109 1.37 -7.35 -12.96
CA LEU A 109 2.57 -8.09 -13.33
C LEU A 109 2.15 -9.40 -14.01
N THR A 110 1.88 -9.30 -15.31
CA THR A 110 1.47 -10.43 -16.16
C THR A 110 2.67 -11.33 -16.48
N PRO A 111 2.45 -12.56 -16.99
CA PRO A 111 3.53 -13.42 -17.46
C PRO A 111 4.48 -12.73 -18.46
N ASP A 112 3.93 -11.96 -19.40
CA ASP A 112 4.72 -11.24 -20.42
C ASP A 112 5.59 -10.16 -19.79
N ARG A 113 5.05 -9.41 -18.82
CA ARG A 113 5.79 -8.40 -18.06
C ARG A 113 6.90 -9.03 -17.23
N MET A 114 6.62 -10.12 -16.52
CA MET A 114 7.62 -10.84 -15.75
C MET A 114 8.72 -11.44 -16.64
N ALA A 115 8.37 -11.93 -17.84
CA ALA A 115 9.35 -12.43 -18.79
C ALA A 115 10.32 -11.34 -19.26
N LYS A 116 9.90 -10.07 -19.29
CA LYS A 116 10.76 -8.90 -19.60
C LYS A 116 11.57 -8.41 -18.39
N ALA A 117 11.05 -8.58 -17.17
CA ALA A 117 11.63 -8.07 -15.92
C ALA A 117 12.83 -8.92 -15.45
N LYS A 118 13.98 -8.81 -16.14
CA LYS A 118 15.13 -9.72 -15.96
C LYS A 118 15.80 -9.62 -14.60
N ASN A 119 15.72 -8.46 -13.97
CA ASN A 119 16.36 -8.19 -12.68
C ASN A 119 15.41 -8.33 -11.49
N LEU A 120 14.11 -8.57 -11.74
CA LEU A 120 13.09 -8.52 -10.71
C LEU A 120 13.32 -9.62 -9.67
N LYS A 121 13.48 -9.21 -8.41
CA LYS A 121 13.68 -10.10 -7.25
C LYS A 121 12.49 -10.06 -6.31
N LEU A 122 11.81 -8.90 -6.22
CA LEU A 122 10.70 -8.67 -5.28
C LEU A 122 9.55 -7.91 -5.95
N ALA A 123 8.35 -8.47 -5.89
CA ALA A 123 7.09 -7.77 -6.11
C ALA A 123 6.41 -7.53 -4.76
N LEU A 124 6.33 -6.26 -4.33
CA LEU A 124 5.76 -5.87 -3.05
C LEU A 124 4.41 -5.17 -3.26
N THR A 125 3.39 -5.63 -2.57
CA THR A 125 2.08 -4.98 -2.55
C THR A 125 2.00 -4.04 -1.34
N ALA A 126 1.95 -2.73 -1.57
CA ALA A 126 1.60 -1.72 -0.58
C ALA A 126 0.09 -1.81 -0.25
N GLY A 127 -0.26 -2.77 0.60
CA GLY A 127 -1.62 -3.15 0.96
C GLY A 127 -1.74 -4.66 1.21
N ILE A 128 -2.93 -5.20 0.95
CA ILE A 128 -3.26 -6.64 1.02
C ILE A 128 -4.02 -6.99 -0.26
N GLY A 129 -3.68 -8.13 -0.87
CA GLY A 129 -4.21 -8.60 -2.14
C GLY A 129 -3.17 -8.48 -3.25
N SER A 130 -2.55 -9.60 -3.60
CA SER A 130 -1.54 -9.69 -4.67
C SER A 130 -2.05 -10.40 -5.94
N ASP A 131 -3.37 -10.45 -6.14
CA ASP A 131 -4.00 -11.10 -7.30
C ASP A 131 -3.68 -10.43 -8.65
N HIS A 132 -3.22 -9.18 -8.65
CA HIS A 132 -2.70 -8.49 -9.83
C HIS A 132 -1.28 -8.95 -10.24
N VAL A 133 -0.68 -9.87 -9.52
CA VAL A 133 0.60 -10.51 -9.84
C VAL A 133 0.33 -11.95 -10.26
N ASP A 134 0.83 -12.38 -11.42
CA ASP A 134 0.77 -13.79 -11.83
C ASP A 134 1.71 -14.63 -10.95
N LEU A 135 1.16 -15.14 -9.83
CA LEU A 135 1.95 -15.88 -8.83
C LEU A 135 2.67 -17.12 -9.41
N PRO A 136 2.08 -17.91 -10.34
CA PRO A 136 2.81 -18.97 -11.02
C PRO A 136 4.03 -18.49 -11.82
N ALA A 137 3.89 -17.40 -12.58
CA ALA A 137 4.99 -16.80 -13.32
C ALA A 137 6.05 -16.24 -12.37
N ALA A 138 5.66 -15.60 -11.25
CA ALA A 138 6.58 -15.10 -10.25
C ALA A 138 7.43 -16.23 -9.66
N ALA A 139 6.77 -17.32 -9.24
CA ALA A 139 7.45 -18.50 -8.72
C ALA A 139 8.42 -19.12 -9.75
N LYS A 140 8.01 -19.23 -11.01
CA LYS A 140 8.87 -19.75 -12.10
C LYS A 140 10.10 -18.88 -12.35
N ASN A 141 9.97 -17.56 -12.20
CA ASN A 141 11.07 -16.60 -12.37
C ASN A 141 11.87 -16.36 -11.08
N GLY A 142 11.54 -17.04 -9.97
CA GLY A 142 12.23 -16.85 -8.69
C GLY A 142 11.95 -15.50 -8.02
N VAL A 143 10.86 -14.83 -8.39
CA VAL A 143 10.44 -13.54 -7.82
C VAL A 143 9.69 -13.77 -6.52
N THR A 144 10.13 -13.13 -5.45
CA THR A 144 9.38 -13.12 -4.18
C THR A 144 8.18 -12.19 -4.32
N VAL A 145 6.99 -12.65 -3.93
CA VAL A 145 5.79 -11.81 -3.82
C VAL A 145 5.47 -11.63 -2.35
N ALA A 146 5.34 -10.37 -1.92
CA ALA A 146 5.06 -10.01 -0.54
C ALA A 146 3.99 -8.92 -0.46
N GLU A 147 3.31 -8.86 0.67
CA GLU A 147 2.29 -7.87 1.00
C GLU A 147 2.34 -7.54 2.51
N ILE A 148 1.66 -6.49 2.94
CA ILE A 148 1.66 -6.07 4.34
C ILE A 148 0.39 -6.64 5.01
N THR A 149 0.39 -7.96 5.21
CA THR A 149 -0.72 -8.70 5.82
C THR A 149 -1.11 -8.08 7.17
N GLY A 150 -2.41 -7.87 7.38
CA GLY A 150 -2.96 -7.25 8.58
C GLY A 150 -3.02 -5.71 8.57
N SER A 151 -2.38 -5.02 7.62
CA SER A 151 -2.29 -3.55 7.61
C SER A 151 -3.63 -2.82 7.53
N ASN A 152 -4.62 -3.37 6.84
CA ASN A 152 -5.91 -2.70 6.58
C ASN A 152 -7.14 -3.55 6.96
N VAL A 153 -6.97 -4.67 7.67
CA VAL A 153 -8.08 -5.61 7.96
C VAL A 153 -9.17 -4.98 8.82
N VAL A 154 -8.80 -4.11 9.78
CA VAL A 154 -9.76 -3.36 10.60
C VAL A 154 -10.54 -2.37 9.74
N SER A 155 -9.83 -1.61 8.89
CA SER A 155 -10.46 -0.64 7.98
C SER A 155 -11.47 -1.30 7.03
N VAL A 156 -11.13 -2.46 6.47
CA VAL A 156 -12.04 -3.23 5.61
C VAL A 156 -13.23 -3.77 6.41
N ALA A 157 -13.01 -4.29 7.62
CA ALA A 157 -14.10 -4.79 8.47
C ALA A 157 -15.08 -3.66 8.86
N GLU A 158 -14.57 -2.49 9.23
CA GLU A 158 -15.37 -1.29 9.50
C GLU A 158 -16.20 -0.89 8.27
N HIS A 159 -15.57 -0.89 7.08
CA HIS A 159 -16.25 -0.56 5.83
C HIS A 159 -17.37 -1.57 5.50
N VAL A 160 -17.15 -2.86 5.71
CA VAL A 160 -18.16 -3.90 5.50
C VAL A 160 -19.36 -3.71 6.41
N VAL A 161 -19.15 -3.51 7.71
CA VAL A 161 -20.25 -3.28 8.67
C VAL A 161 -21.00 -1.99 8.34
N MET A 162 -20.28 -0.92 7.97
CA MET A 162 -20.88 0.33 7.51
C MET A 162 -21.79 0.10 6.30
N MET A 163 -21.32 -0.64 5.28
CA MET A 163 -22.10 -0.94 4.08
C MET A 163 -23.32 -1.80 4.38
N ILE A 164 -23.20 -2.81 5.25
CA ILE A 164 -24.33 -3.62 5.72
C ILE A 164 -25.40 -2.72 6.36
N LEU A 165 -25.01 -1.84 7.28
CA LEU A 165 -25.95 -0.93 7.94
C LEU A 165 -26.56 0.09 6.96
N ALA A 166 -25.77 0.61 6.02
CA ALA A 166 -26.25 1.57 5.03
C ALA A 166 -27.33 0.95 4.14
N LEU A 167 -27.15 -0.31 3.73
CA LEU A 167 -28.11 -1.05 2.91
C LEU A 167 -29.35 -1.47 3.72
N VAL A 168 -29.17 -2.15 4.87
CA VAL A 168 -30.27 -2.65 5.70
C VAL A 168 -31.18 -1.53 6.22
N ARG A 169 -30.66 -0.31 6.38
CA ARG A 169 -31.42 0.84 6.87
C ARG A 169 -31.85 1.81 5.78
N ASN A 170 -31.67 1.43 4.51
CA ASN A 170 -31.97 2.27 3.34
C ASN A 170 -31.39 3.69 3.44
N TYR A 171 -30.17 3.80 3.98
CA TYR A 171 -29.58 5.09 4.36
C TYR A 171 -29.30 5.99 3.15
N MET A 172 -28.89 5.41 2.02
CA MET A 172 -28.58 6.17 0.81
C MET A 172 -29.81 6.90 0.28
N THR A 173 -30.96 6.22 0.21
CA THR A 173 -32.24 6.83 -0.19
C THR A 173 -32.65 7.96 0.74
N ALA A 174 -32.51 7.75 2.06
CA ALA A 174 -32.78 8.78 3.06
C ALA A 174 -31.88 10.02 2.87
N HIS A 175 -30.57 9.81 2.69
CA HIS A 175 -29.61 10.88 2.43
C HIS A 175 -29.98 11.67 1.16
N TYR A 176 -30.31 10.98 0.06
CA TYR A 176 -30.72 11.61 -1.18
C TYR A 176 -32.01 12.42 -1.04
N GLN A 177 -32.99 11.99 -0.24
CA GLN A 177 -34.17 12.80 0.03
C GLN A 177 -33.80 14.14 0.68
N VAL A 178 -32.98 14.09 1.72
CA VAL A 178 -32.61 15.28 2.52
C VAL A 178 -31.84 16.30 1.68
N ILE A 179 -30.81 15.89 0.94
CA ILE A 179 -30.02 16.83 0.12
C ILE A 179 -30.81 17.42 -1.05
N ASN A 180 -31.94 16.79 -1.43
CA ASN A 180 -32.88 17.28 -2.42
C ASN A 180 -34.10 18.00 -1.81
N GLY A 181 -34.07 18.31 -0.52
CA GLY A 181 -35.12 19.08 0.16
C GLY A 181 -36.45 18.34 0.36
N LYS A 182 -36.45 17.00 0.29
CA LYS A 182 -37.65 16.17 0.47
C LYS A 182 -37.76 15.65 1.91
N TRP A 183 -38.99 15.35 2.32
CA TRP A 183 -39.30 14.72 3.60
C TRP A 183 -40.45 13.71 3.46
N GLN A 184 -40.15 12.52 2.93
CA GLN A 184 -41.12 11.45 2.71
C GLN A 184 -40.67 10.18 3.44
N VAL A 185 -41.01 10.11 4.74
CA VAL A 185 -40.56 9.02 5.64
C VAL A 185 -41.02 7.64 5.16
N ALA A 186 -42.27 7.53 4.67
CA ALA A 186 -42.82 6.27 4.19
C ALA A 186 -42.03 5.70 3.00
N ASP A 187 -41.47 6.55 2.13
CA ASP A 187 -40.66 6.11 0.99
C ASP A 187 -39.33 5.47 1.41
N ILE A 188 -38.82 5.82 2.60
CA ILE A 188 -37.58 5.27 3.15
C ILE A 188 -37.87 3.94 3.88
N ALA A 189 -39.00 3.87 4.59
CA ALA A 189 -39.33 2.77 5.50
C ALA A 189 -40.04 1.58 4.84
N LYS A 190 -40.47 1.71 3.58
CA LYS A 190 -41.23 0.67 2.85
C LYS A 190 -40.35 -0.43 2.21
N GLU A 191 -39.05 -0.19 2.11
CA GLU A 191 -38.02 -1.11 1.61
C GLU A 191 -37.19 -1.67 2.76
#